data_AF-A0A454D578-F1
#
_entry.id   AF-A0A454D578-F1
#
_cell.length_a   1.000
_cell.length_b   1.000
_cell.length_c   1.000
_cell.angle_alpha   90.00
_cell.angle_beta   90.00
_cell.angle_gamma   90.00
#
_symmetry.space_group_name_H-M   'P 1'
#
loop_
_entity.id
_entity.type
_entity.pdbx_description
1 polymer ?
#
loop_
_entity_poly.entity_id
_entity_poly.type
_entity_poly.pdbx_seq_one_letter_code
_entity_poly.pdbx_strand_id
1 'polypeptide(L)' 'MRIHAFHRLYQHRQSISTKPFNARGCKVVRCPYCQVSEQYCLCEIQPNIESNIACMLIVSENEVFKPSNTGRLIADTIQ' A
#
# COMPACT_ATOMS: atom_id res chain seq x y z
N MET A 1 -7.70 -4.29 8.64
CA MET A 1 -7.40 -3.50 7.42
C MET A 1 -7.88 -2.07 7.62
N ARG A 2 -6.96 -1.10 7.56
CA ARG A 2 -7.28 0.33 7.59
C ARG A 2 -7.23 0.92 6.18
N ILE A 3 -8.30 1.59 5.76
CA ILE A 3 -8.36 2.28 4.45
C ILE A 3 -8.00 3.76 4.66
N HIS A 4 -7.09 4.27 3.84
CA HIS A 4 -6.61 5.65 3.90
C HIS A 4 -6.28 6.20 2.50
N ALA A 5 -5.79 7.44 2.40
CA ALA A 5 -5.61 8.16 1.13
C ALA A 5 -4.74 7.42 0.09
N PHE A 6 -3.74 6.65 0.51
CA PHE A 6 -2.92 5.85 -0.41
C PHE A 6 -3.77 4.84 -1.20
N HIS A 7 -4.74 4.19 -0.55
CA HIS A 7 -5.60 3.19 -1.20
C HIS A 7 -6.40 3.83 -2.36
N ARG A 8 -6.93 5.03 -2.13
CA ARG A 8 -7.64 5.81 -3.14
C ARG A 8 -6.70 6.22 -4.28
N LEU A 9 -5.48 6.66 -3.96
CA LEU A 9 -4.46 6.98 -4.95
C LEU A 9 -4.10 5.75 -5.80
N TYR A 10 -3.86 4.60 -5.18
CA TYR A 10 -3.56 3.35 -5.87
C TYR A 10 -4.69 2.95 -6.83
N GLN A 11 -5.93 2.92 -6.36
CA GLN A 11 -7.10 2.58 -7.18
C GLN A 11 -7.28 3.54 -8.34
N HIS A 12 -7.15 4.85 -8.10
CA HIS A 12 -7.22 5.86 -9.15
C HIS A 12 -6.11 5.69 -10.20
N ARG A 13 -4.87 5.45 -9.77
CA ARG A 13 -3.75 5.21 -10.70
C ARG A 13 -3.95 3.93 -11.48
N GLN A 14 -4.46 2.88 -10.84
CA GLN A 14 -4.74 1.61 -11.49
C GLN A 14 -5.83 1.75 -12.56
N SER A 15 -6.89 2.53 -12.31
CA SER A 15 -7.98 2.71 -13.26
C SER A 15 -7.59 3.47 -14.53
N ILE A 16 -6.54 4.30 -14.46
CA ILE A 16 -6.00 5.04 -15.62
C ILE A 16 -4.76 4.38 -16.23
N SER A 17 -4.28 3.26 -15.69
CA SER A 17 -3.09 2.57 -16.20
C SER A 17 -3.38 1.84 -17.50
N THR A 18 -2.55 2.09 -18.52
CA THR A 18 -2.65 1.45 -19.84
C THR A 18 -1.58 0.38 -20.07
N LYS A 19 -0.61 0.25 -19.15
CA LYS A 19 0.54 -0.66 -19.28
C LYS A 19 0.38 -1.88 -18.37
N PRO A 20 0.77 -3.09 -18.83
CA PRO A 20 0.81 -4.27 -17.97
C PRO A 20 1.88 -4.15 -16.88
N PHE A 21 1.62 -4.72 -15.70
CA PHE A 21 2.57 -4.76 -14.59
C PHE A 21 3.60 -5.88 -14.79
N ASN A 22 4.79 -5.53 -15.26
CA ASN A 22 5.86 -6.48 -15.60
C ASN A 22 7.07 -6.43 -14.64
N ALA A 23 6.87 -6.04 -13.38
CA ALA A 23 7.94 -6.01 -12.38
C ALA A 23 8.26 -7.41 -11.82
N ARG A 24 9.43 -7.55 -11.18
CA ARG A 24 9.78 -8.78 -10.44
C ARG A 24 8.70 -9.11 -9.41
N GLY A 25 8.24 -10.37 -9.43
CA GLY A 25 7.15 -10.82 -8.57
C GLY A 25 5.74 -10.45 -9.06
N CYS A 26 5.57 -10.13 -10.35
CA CYS A 26 4.26 -9.85 -10.95
C CYS A 26 3.26 -11.03 -10.87
N LYS A 27 3.76 -12.27 -10.77
CA LYS A 27 2.92 -13.48 -10.61
C LYS A 27 2.46 -13.73 -9.18
N VAL A 28 2.96 -12.98 -8.20
CA VAL A 28 2.58 -13.13 -6.80
C VAL A 28 1.16 -12.59 -6.63
N VAL A 29 0.24 -13.42 -6.14
CA VAL A 29 -1.09 -12.98 -5.73
C VAL A 29 -0.96 -12.20 -4.43
N ARG A 30 -1.48 -10.97 -4.42
CA ARG A 30 -1.26 -10.00 -3.35
C ARG A 30 -2.58 -9.56 -2.77
N CYS A 31 -2.58 -9.34 -1.46
CA CYS A 31 -3.72 -8.71 -0.79
C CYS A 31 -4.03 -7.36 -1.44
N PRO A 32 -5.29 -7.08 -1.82
CA PRO A 32 -5.64 -5.83 -2.50
C PRO A 32 -5.38 -4.58 -1.65
N TYR A 33 -5.25 -4.74 -0.33
CA TYR A 33 -5.05 -3.66 0.61
C TYR A 33 -3.57 -3.48 0.99
N CYS A 34 -2.96 -4.42 1.70
CA CYS A 34 -1.57 -4.29 2.14
C CYS A 34 -0.54 -4.61 1.03
N GLN A 35 -0.95 -5.19 -0.10
CA GLN A 35 -0.12 -5.47 -1.29
C GLN A 35 1.07 -6.43 -1.04
N VAL A 36 1.15 -7.02 0.17
CA VAL A 36 1.97 -8.19 0.48
C VAL A 36 1.33 -9.46 -0.12
N SER A 37 2.12 -10.51 -0.31
CA SER A 37 1.61 -11.84 -0.70
C SER A 37 0.44 -12.24 0.21
N GLU A 38 -0.63 -12.81 -0.35
CA GLU A 38 -1.80 -13.22 0.43
C GLU A 38 -1.45 -14.15 1.60
N GLN A 39 -0.49 -15.06 1.40
CA GLN A 39 0.02 -15.97 2.43
C GLN A 39 0.59 -15.23 3.66
N TYR A 40 1.06 -14.00 3.48
CA TYR A 40 1.68 -13.17 4.52
C TYR A 40 0.94 -11.85 4.70
N CYS A 41 -0.38 -11.87 4.50
CA CYS A 41 -1.22 -10.69 4.63
C CYS A 41 -1.04 -10.03 6.01
N LEU A 42 -0.77 -8.73 6.02
CA LEU A 42 -0.55 -7.96 7.26
C LEU A 42 -1.83 -7.32 7.81
N CYS A 43 -2.96 -7.41 7.09
CA CYS A 43 -4.15 -6.59 7.35
C CYS A 43 -4.78 -6.79 8.72
N GLU A 44 -4.65 -7.97 9.30
CA GLU A 44 -5.22 -8.33 10.62
C GLU A 44 -4.26 -8.04 11.77
N ILE A 45 -2.96 -7.90 11.48
CA ILE A 45 -1.91 -7.64 12.47
C ILE A 45 -1.42 -6.19 12.46
N GLN A 46 -2.14 -5.30 11.76
CA GLN A 46 -1.84 -3.86 11.76
C GLN A 46 -1.92 -3.34 13.20
N PRO A 47 -0.86 -2.69 13.72
CA PRO A 47 -0.86 -2.24 15.08
C PRO A 47 -1.86 -1.10 15.28
N ASN A 48 -2.42 -1.04 16.49
CA ASN A 48 -3.17 0.10 16.96
C ASN A 48 -2.34 0.77 18.05
N ILE A 49 -1.79 1.95 17.74
CA ILE A 49 -0.90 2.67 18.64
C ILE A 49 -1.46 4.06 18.90
N GLU A 50 -1.18 4.57 20.10
CA GLU A 50 -1.32 5.99 20.42
C GLU A 50 0.01 6.68 20.09
N SER A 51 -0.04 7.75 19.30
CA SER A 51 1.16 8.49 18.88
C SER A 51 0.86 9.98 18.79
N ASN A 52 1.83 10.81 19.17
CA ASN A 52 1.78 12.27 19.01
C ASN A 52 2.44 12.74 17.70
N ILE A 53 2.65 11.82 16.75
CA ILE A 53 3.30 12.08 15.47
C ILE A 53 2.24 12.24 14.39
N ALA A 54 2.33 13.32 13.60
CA ALA A 54 1.60 13.45 12.35
C ALA A 54 2.51 13.10 11.17
N CYS A 55 1.97 12.40 10.17
CA CYS A 55 2.72 12.00 8.98
C CYS A 55 1.97 12.39 7.70
N MET A 56 2.68 12.97 6.74
CA MET A 56 2.18 13.20 5.38
C MET A 56 3.05 12.41 4.41
N LEU A 57 2.42 11.50 3.66
CA LEU A 57 3.11 10.68 2.67
C LEU A 57 2.93 11.27 1.27
N ILE A 58 4.03 11.69 0.65
CA ILE A 58 4.08 12.09 -0.75
C ILE A 58 4.67 10.94 -1.55
N VAL A 59 3.96 10.48 -2.58
CA VAL A 59 4.33 9.29 -3.37
C VAL A 59 4.48 9.71 -4.82
N SER A 60 5.63 9.41 -5.42
CA SER A 60 5.81 9.60 -6.86
C SER A 60 5.01 8.57 -7.65
N GLU A 61 4.66 8.87 -8.90
CA GLU A 61 3.89 7.97 -9.74
C GLU A 61 4.51 6.57 -9.88
N ASN A 62 5.84 6.50 -9.92
CA ASN A 62 6.60 5.25 -10.06
C ASN A 62 6.62 4.40 -8.79
N GLU A 63 6.30 4.99 -7.63
CA GLU A 63 6.28 4.29 -6.34
C GLU A 63 4.89 3.73 -5.99
N VAL A 64 3.81 4.29 -6.56
CA VAL A 64 2.42 3.91 -6.20
C VAL A 64 2.16 2.42 -6.38
N PHE A 65 2.66 1.81 -7.47
CA PHE A 65 2.43 0.40 -7.77
C PHE A 65 3.47 -0.56 -7.17
N LYS A 66 4.44 -0.05 -6.39
CA LYS A 66 5.36 -0.97 -5.71
C LYS A 66 4.60 -1.74 -4.63
N PRO A 67 4.76 -3.07 -4.55
CA PRO A 67 3.92 -3.91 -3.69
C PRO A 67 3.95 -3.58 -2.20
N SER A 68 5.06 -3.12 -1.66
CA SER A 68 5.13 -2.65 -0.29
C SER A 68 6.30 -1.68 -0.17
N ASN A 69 6.10 -0.61 0.59
CA ASN A 69 7.13 0.36 0.91
C ASN A 69 6.95 0.89 2.34
N THR A 70 8.01 1.44 2.91
CA THR A 70 8.02 1.98 4.28
C THR A 70 6.94 3.04 4.49
N GLY A 71 6.66 3.87 3.48
CA GLY A 71 5.61 4.89 3.56
C GLY A 71 4.23 4.27 3.80
N ARG A 72 3.90 3.17 3.14
CA ARG A 72 2.65 2.46 3.36
C ARG A 72 2.57 1.87 4.76
N LEU A 73 3.65 1.29 5.27
CA LEU A 73 3.73 0.77 6.65
C LEU A 73 3.51 1.89 7.69
N ILE A 74 4.07 3.08 7.44
CA ILE A 74 3.83 4.26 8.29
C ILE A 74 2.35 4.64 8.26
N ALA A 75 1.73 4.73 7.09
CA ALA A 75 0.30 5.07 6.97
C ALA A 75 -0.65 3.99 7.53
N ASP A 76 -0.22 2.73 7.53
CA ASP A 76 -0.92 1.62 8.18
C ASP A 76 -0.71 1.58 9.71
N THR A 77 0.15 2.44 10.27
CA THR A 77 0.52 2.47 11.70
C THR A 77 0.09 3.77 12.37
N ILE A 78 0.46 4.90 11.79
CA ILE A 78 0.16 6.26 12.26
C ILE A 78 -1.19 6.67 11.66
N GLN A 79 -2.17 6.94 12.54
CA GLN A 79 -3.50 7.40 12.17
C GLN A 79 -3.54 8.93 12.08
#